data_AF-A0A7C6NFE8-F1
#
_entry.id   AF-A0A7C6NFE8-F1
#
_cell.length_a   1.000
_cell.length_b   1.000
_cell.length_c   1.000
_cell.angle_alpha   90.00
_cell.angle_beta   90.00
_cell.angle_gamma   90.00
#
_symmetry.space_group_name_H-M   'P 1'
#
loop_
_entity.id
_entity.type
_entity.pdbx_description
1 polymer ?
#
loop_
_entity_poly.entity_id
_entity_poly.type
_entity_poly.pdbx_seq_one_letter_code
_entity_poly.pdbx_strand_id
1 'polypeptide(L)'
;KDGIDTERYNLTHSEKRVPYLTQIMEGHDGPVVISTDYIRAYGEQIRRLIPNESVTILGTDGFGRSDTREALRRFFEIDRHYIALAALRGLKEDEKAEQFIEKYKIERDKSNPLFS
;
A
#
# COMPACT_ATOMS: atom_id res chain seq x y z
N LYS A 1 8.87 -13.68 -5.95
CA LYS A 1 9.54 -14.86 -6.54
C LYS A 1 8.52 -15.69 -7.32
N ASP A 2 7.59 -16.36 -6.64
CA ASP A 2 6.49 -17.12 -7.26
C ASP A 2 5.78 -16.42 -8.43
N GLY A 3 5.35 -15.16 -8.27
CA GLY A 3 4.72 -14.41 -9.37
C GLY A 3 5.62 -14.20 -10.59
N ILE A 4 6.91 -13.92 -10.38
CA ILE A 4 7.89 -13.78 -11.48
C ILE A 4 8.07 -15.14 -12.18
N ASP A 5 8.18 -16.22 -11.42
CA ASP A 5 8.33 -17.57 -11.96
C ASP A 5 7.11 -18.00 -12.77
N THR A 6 5.92 -17.64 -12.29
CA THR A 6 4.64 -17.86 -12.98
C THR A 6 4.54 -17.04 -14.26
N GLU A 7 4.87 -15.76 -14.22
CA GLU A 7 4.89 -14.89 -15.41
C GLU A 7 5.88 -15.42 -16.47
N ARG A 8 7.08 -15.80 -16.03
CA ARG A 8 8.11 -16.39 -16.90
C ARG A 8 7.62 -17.70 -17.54
N TYR A 9 6.95 -18.56 -16.79
CA TYR A 9 6.35 -19.78 -17.33
C TYR A 9 5.25 -19.47 -18.34
N ASN A 10 4.34 -18.56 -17.97
CA ASN A 10 3.20 -18.16 -18.78
C ASN A 10 3.61 -17.48 -20.09
N LEU A 11 4.79 -16.88 -20.19
CA LEU A 11 5.27 -16.27 -21.42
C LEU A 11 5.46 -17.30 -22.54
N THR A 12 5.86 -18.53 -22.21
CA THR A 12 6.24 -19.56 -23.19
C THR A 12 5.29 -20.75 -23.28
N HIS A 13 4.24 -20.77 -22.46
CA HIS A 13 3.27 -21.88 -22.40
C HIS A 13 1.84 -21.39 -22.69
N SER A 14 1.07 -22.22 -23.39
CA SER A 14 -0.35 -21.97 -23.67
C SER A 14 -1.21 -22.16 -22.42
N GLU A 15 -0.94 -23.21 -21.63
CA GLU A 15 -1.58 -23.42 -20.32
C GLU A 15 -1.02 -22.41 -19.30
N LYS A 16 -1.89 -21.54 -18.79
CA LYS A 16 -1.51 -20.47 -17.87
C LYS A 16 -1.63 -20.94 -16.43
N ARG A 17 -0.62 -20.60 -15.64
CA ARG A 17 -0.62 -20.73 -14.18
C ARG A 17 -1.03 -19.41 -13.53
N VAL A 18 -1.62 -19.50 -12.35
CA VAL A 18 -2.01 -18.32 -11.55
C VAL A 18 -1.01 -18.19 -10.39
N PRO A 19 -0.40 -17.01 -10.15
CA PRO A 19 0.48 -16.80 -9.00
C PRO A 19 -0.24 -17.06 -7.69
N TYR A 20 0.48 -17.56 -6.67
CA TYR A 20 -0.10 -17.90 -5.37
C TYR A 20 -0.81 -16.72 -4.70
N LEU A 21 -0.21 -15.52 -4.75
CA LEU A 21 -0.85 -14.33 -4.20
C LEU A 21 -2.16 -13.99 -4.94
N THR A 22 -2.19 -14.14 -6.27
CA THR A 22 -3.41 -13.91 -7.05
C THR A 22 -4.50 -14.92 -6.67
N GLN A 23 -4.13 -16.19 -6.42
CA GLN A 23 -5.08 -17.21 -5.93
C GLN A 23 -5.65 -16.85 -4.55
N ILE A 24 -4.82 -16.39 -3.61
CA ILE A 24 -5.29 -15.98 -2.27
C ILE A 24 -6.27 -14.80 -2.36
N MET A 25 -5.98 -13.85 -3.25
CA MET A 25 -6.76 -12.63 -3.41
C MET A 25 -7.98 -12.81 -4.33
N GLU A 26 -8.19 -14.02 -4.86
CA GLU A 26 -9.33 -14.31 -5.72
C GLU A 26 -10.64 -14.11 -4.94
N GLY A 27 -11.55 -13.30 -5.50
CA GLY A 27 -12.82 -12.97 -4.85
C GLY A 27 -12.72 -11.96 -3.70
N HIS A 28 -11.54 -11.37 -3.43
CA HIS A 28 -11.42 -10.29 -2.45
C HIS A 28 -12.18 -9.05 -2.90
N ASP A 29 -13.25 -8.68 -2.18
CA ASP A 29 -14.02 -7.48 -2.42
C ASP A 29 -13.48 -6.29 -1.60
N GLY A 30 -13.34 -5.13 -2.23
CA GLY A 30 -12.82 -3.90 -1.63
C GLY A 30 -11.34 -3.58 -1.89
N PRO A 31 -10.84 -2.46 -1.35
CA PRO A 31 -9.49 -1.98 -1.59
C PRO A 31 -8.44 -2.77 -0.82
N VAL A 32 -7.21 -2.75 -1.32
CA VAL A 32 -6.04 -3.35 -0.64
C VAL A 32 -5.10 -2.25 -0.20
N VAL A 33 -4.66 -2.30 1.06
CA VAL A 33 -3.64 -1.39 1.60
C VAL A 33 -2.43 -2.20 2.02
N ILE A 34 -1.28 -1.91 1.42
CA ILE A 34 0.02 -2.49 1.79
C ILE A 34 0.78 -1.43 2.57
N SER A 35 1.18 -1.72 3.80
CA SER A 35 2.02 -0.84 4.62
C SER A 35 3.20 -1.62 5.17
N THR A 36 4.41 -1.11 4.99
CA THR A 36 5.63 -1.76 5.44
C THR A 36 6.59 -0.76 6.08
N ASP A 37 7.46 -1.23 6.99
CA ASP A 37 8.58 -0.44 7.54
C ASP A 37 9.77 -0.34 6.52
N TYR A 38 9.49 -0.52 5.23
CA TYR A 38 10.42 -0.34 4.10
C TYR A 38 9.84 0.67 3.10
N ILE A 39 10.67 1.13 2.17
CA ILE A 39 10.24 2.00 1.06
C ILE A 39 9.12 1.36 0.24
N ARG A 40 8.25 2.18 -0.37
CA ARG A 40 7.09 1.71 -1.16
C ARG A 40 7.48 0.71 -2.24
N ALA A 41 8.67 0.86 -2.83
CA ALA A 41 9.20 -0.05 -3.85
C ALA A 41 9.21 -1.53 -3.40
N TYR A 42 9.26 -1.82 -2.09
CA TYR A 42 9.16 -3.19 -1.58
C TYR A 42 7.76 -3.78 -1.78
N GLY A 43 6.71 -3.04 -1.41
CA GLY A 43 5.31 -3.43 -1.65
C GLY A 43 4.96 -3.46 -3.14
N GLU A 44 5.53 -2.56 -3.94
CA GLU A 44 5.32 -2.51 -5.39
C GLU A 44 5.73 -3.81 -6.11
N GLN A 45 6.68 -4.58 -5.54
CA GLN A 45 7.11 -5.86 -6.12
C GLN A 45 5.98 -6.87 -6.30
N ILE A 46 4.89 -6.74 -5.55
CA ILE A 46 3.74 -7.66 -5.59
C ILE A 46 2.46 -7.00 -6.12
N ARG A 47 2.46 -5.69 -6.41
CA ARG A 47 1.27 -4.93 -6.84
C ARG A 47 0.55 -5.57 -8.02
N ARG A 48 1.31 -5.99 -9.04
CA ARG A 48 0.76 -6.59 -10.28
C ARG A 48 0.10 -7.95 -10.08
N LEU A 49 0.34 -8.61 -8.94
CA LEU A 49 -0.25 -9.90 -8.61
C LEU A 49 -1.59 -9.76 -7.88
N ILE A 50 -1.95 -8.54 -7.47
CA ILE A 50 -3.20 -8.24 -6.78
C ILE A 50 -4.26 -7.89 -7.84
N PRO A 51 -5.35 -8.68 -7.95
CA PRO A 51 -6.36 -8.49 -8.99
C PRO A 51 -7.17 -7.20 -8.82
N ASN A 52 -7.26 -6.66 -7.60
CA ASN A 52 -7.98 -5.43 -7.33
C ASN A 52 -7.30 -4.21 -7.97
N GLU A 53 -8.10 -3.31 -8.53
CA GLU A 53 -7.61 -2.04 -9.10
C GLU A 53 -7.23 -1.03 -8.00
N SER A 54 -8.04 -1.00 -6.92
CA SER A 54 -7.86 -0.10 -5.78
C SER A 54 -6.81 -0.66 -4.83
N VAL A 55 -5.55 -0.31 -5.04
CA VAL A 55 -4.43 -0.69 -4.18
C VAL A 55 -3.63 0.54 -3.80
N THR A 56 -3.41 0.75 -2.51
CA THR A 56 -2.55 1.81 -1.98
C THR A 56 -1.34 1.19 -1.27
N ILE A 57 -0.16 1.73 -1.54
CA ILE A 57 1.10 1.26 -0.96
C ILE A 57 1.72 2.38 -0.15
N LEU A 58 1.91 2.13 1.15
CA LEU A 58 2.52 3.01 2.12
C LEU A 58 3.90 2.45 2.49
N GLY A 59 4.87 3.33 2.64
CA GLY A 59 6.25 2.93 2.91
C GLY A 59 7.10 4.09 3.39
N THR A 60 8.26 3.77 3.92
CA THR A 60 9.16 4.71 4.59
C THR A 60 10.19 5.27 3.61
N ASP A 61 9.73 5.83 2.49
CA ASP A 61 10.61 6.51 1.53
C ASP A 61 11.22 7.77 2.16
N GLY A 62 12.55 7.94 2.04
CA GLY A 62 13.27 9.06 2.61
C GLY A 62 14.36 8.66 3.60
N PHE A 63 15.02 9.66 4.19
CA PHE A 63 16.07 9.43 5.17
C PHE A 63 15.50 9.18 6.58
N GLY A 64 16.16 8.28 7.31
CA GLY A 64 15.86 8.06 8.71
C GLY A 64 16.17 9.28 9.57
N ARG A 65 15.45 9.42 10.67
CA ARG A 65 15.67 10.45 11.69
C ARG A 65 15.50 9.88 13.09
N SER A 66 16.05 10.57 14.08
CA SER A 66 15.94 10.16 15.48
C SER A 66 14.64 10.67 16.07
N ASP A 67 13.72 9.77 16.44
CA ASP A 67 12.47 10.07 17.11
C ASP A 67 11.87 8.79 17.72
N THR A 68 10.74 8.90 18.41
CA THR A 68 9.93 7.76 18.87
C THR A 68 9.34 6.98 17.68
N ARG A 69 9.03 5.69 17.89
CA ARG A 69 8.44 4.84 16.84
C ARG A 69 7.10 5.39 16.35
N GLU A 70 6.30 5.90 17.26
CA GLU A 70 4.99 6.50 16.99
C GLU A 70 5.13 7.72 16.08
N ALA A 71 6.06 8.61 16.41
CA ALA A 71 6.33 9.81 15.62
C ALA A 71 6.90 9.48 14.24
N LEU A 72 7.84 8.53 14.15
CA LEU A 72 8.40 8.10 12.86
C LEU A 72 7.36 7.47 11.95
N ARG A 73 6.49 6.59 12.46
CA ARG A 73 5.45 5.96 11.64
C ARG A 73 4.43 6.97 11.13
N ARG A 74 4.08 7.97 11.94
CA ARG A 74 3.20 9.07 11.52
C ARG A 74 3.88 9.97 10.50
N PHE A 75 5.17 10.23 10.67
CA PHE A 75 5.97 11.00 9.73
C PHE A 75 6.11 10.33 8.37
N PHE A 76 6.43 9.03 8.34
CA PHE A 76 6.52 8.24 7.12
C PHE A 76 5.16 7.80 6.55
N GLU A 77 4.05 8.23 7.15
CA GLU A 77 2.69 7.96 6.61
C GLU A 77 2.31 6.47 6.61
N ILE A 78 2.86 5.69 7.55
CA ILE A 78 2.62 4.24 7.66
C ILE A 78 1.88 3.86 8.95
N ASP A 79 1.46 4.84 9.76
CA ASP A 79 0.69 4.58 10.97
C ASP A 79 -0.75 4.10 10.68
N ARG A 80 -1.45 3.67 11.73
CA ARG A 80 -2.83 3.18 11.63
C ARG A 80 -3.81 4.19 11.03
N HIS A 81 -3.56 5.49 11.17
CA HIS A 81 -4.46 6.53 10.65
C HIS A 81 -4.30 6.66 9.14
N TYR A 82 -3.06 6.62 8.63
CA TYR A 82 -2.82 6.60 7.19
C TYR A 82 -3.33 5.31 6.53
N ILE A 83 -3.20 4.16 7.19
CA ILE A 83 -3.77 2.89 6.72
C ILE A 83 -5.31 2.99 6.59
N ALA A 84 -5.98 3.49 7.63
CA ALA A 84 -7.43 3.68 7.61
C ALA A 84 -7.88 4.69 6.55
N LEU A 85 -7.15 5.81 6.42
CA LEU A 85 -7.44 6.82 5.41
C LEU A 85 -7.30 6.26 3.98
N ALA A 86 -6.24 5.49 3.72
CA ALA A 86 -6.04 4.81 2.44
C ALA A 86 -7.18 3.85 2.13
N ALA A 87 -7.68 3.11 3.13
CA ALA A 87 -8.84 2.23 2.96
C ALA A 87 -10.13 3.01 2.64
N LEU A 88 -10.41 4.11 3.36
CA LEU A 88 -11.59 4.97 3.09
C LEU A 88 -11.57 5.54 1.67
N ARG A 89 -10.41 6.04 1.22
CA ARG A 89 -10.23 6.52 -0.15
C ARG A 89 -10.39 5.39 -1.16
N GLY A 90 -9.85 4.21 -0.86
CA GLY A 90 -9.99 3.03 -1.71
C GLY A 90 -11.43 2.54 -1.86
N LEU A 91 -12.26 2.74 -0.82
CA LEU A 91 -13.71 2.50 -0.83
C LEU A 91 -14.52 3.63 -1.49
N LYS A 92 -13.87 4.72 -1.91
CA LYS A 92 -14.51 5.94 -2.45
C LYS A 92 -15.43 6.62 -1.43
N GLU A 93 -15.13 6.51 -0.14
CA GLU A 93 -15.86 7.17 0.94
C GLU A 93 -15.28 8.57 1.24
N ASP A 94 -15.32 9.47 0.26
CA ASP A 94 -14.61 10.76 0.33
C ASP A 94 -15.04 11.64 1.51
N GLU A 95 -16.34 11.72 1.80
CA GLU A 95 -16.84 12.51 2.94
C GLU A 95 -16.32 11.99 4.28
N LYS A 96 -16.34 10.66 4.47
CA LYS A 96 -15.80 10.03 5.69
C LYS A 96 -14.29 10.20 5.77
N ALA A 97 -13.59 10.15 4.64
CA ALA A 97 -12.15 10.41 4.59
C ALA A 97 -11.82 11.84 5.04
N GLU A 98 -12.59 12.85 4.62
CA GLU A 98 -12.42 14.24 5.08
C GLU A 98 -12.67 14.38 6.58
N GLN A 99 -13.78 13.82 7.08
CA GLN A 99 -14.07 13.81 8.52
C GLN A 99 -12.96 13.12 9.32
N PHE A 100 -12.38 12.05 8.78
CA PHE A 100 -11.28 11.31 9.40
C PHE A 100 -9.99 12.14 9.46
N ILE A 101 -9.64 12.84 8.37
CA ILE A 101 -8.49 13.75 8.32
C ILE A 101 -8.58 14.81 9.42
N GLU A 102 -9.74 15.45 9.55
CA GLU A 102 -9.99 16.47 10.57
C GLU A 102 -9.90 15.89 11.98
N LYS A 103 -10.62 14.77 12.23
CA LYS A 103 -10.67 14.10 13.53
C LYS A 103 -9.27 13.71 14.05
N TYR A 104 -8.44 13.17 13.17
CA TYR A 104 -7.11 12.67 13.53
C TYR A 104 -5.98 13.66 13.24
N LYS A 105 -6.30 14.89 12.81
CA LYS A 105 -5.34 15.95 12.50
C LYS A 105 -4.23 15.48 11.57
N ILE A 106 -4.62 14.81 10.48
CA ILE A 106 -3.67 14.33 9.46
C ILE A 106 -3.21 15.55 8.66
N GLU A 107 -1.90 15.74 8.56
CA GLU A 107 -1.30 16.88 7.85
C GLU A 107 -1.42 16.69 6.33
N ARG A 108 -2.08 17.62 5.65
CA ARG A 108 -2.31 17.58 4.19
C ARG A 108 -1.10 18.08 3.38
N ASP A 109 -0.51 19.18 3.83
CA ASP A 109 0.50 19.94 3.07
C ASP A 109 1.91 19.81 3.66
N LYS A 110 2.16 18.73 4.43
CA LYS A 110 3.53 18.47 4.92
C LYS A 110 4.44 18.06 3.76
N SER A 111 5.73 18.36 3.89
CA SER A 111 6.73 17.91 2.92
C SER A 111 6.74 16.38 2.84
N ASN A 112 6.85 15.86 1.62
CA ASN A 112 6.99 14.43 1.39
C ASN A 112 8.25 13.91 2.12
N PRO A 113 8.16 12.82 2.92
CA PRO A 113 9.30 12.26 3.64
C PRO A 113 10.53 11.94 2.77
N LEU A 114 10.33 11.73 1.47
CA LEU A 114 11.41 11.52 0.51
C LEU A 114 12.34 12.75 0.34
N PHE A 115 11.82 13.96 0.55
CA PHE A 115 12.51 15.23 0.31
C PHE A 115 12.77 16.06 1.57
N SER A 116 12.37 15.55 2.73
CA SER A 116 12.52 16.22 4.03
C SER A 116 13.85 15.94 4.71
#